data_AF-A0A7G4RLD4-F1
#
_entry.id   AF-A0A7G4RLD4-F1
#
_cell.length_a   1.000
_cell.length_b   1.000
_cell.length_c   1.000
_cell.angle_alpha   90.00
_cell.angle_beta   90.00
_cell.angle_gamma   90.00
#
_symmetry.space_group_name_H-M   'P 1'
#
loop_
_entity.id
_entity.type
_entity.pdbx_description
1 polymer ?
#
loop_
_entity_poly.entity_id
_entity_poly.type
_entity_poly.pdbx_seq_one_letter_code
_entity_poly.pdbx_strand_id
1 'polypeptide(L)'
;MKIRQLFDADWNIWKEIRLEALANSPESFGSSYDEEALMSDTDFQNGLSKGYVLGAFVDDLLVSCAGFYKLNSLKTKHRGVLWGMYTRLEYRGKGIATALIQTLIQHAKTCVTQLHLTCVTSNFVARAFYQKQGFRIYGTEPKALKINDTFYDEYLMVLDFKEEPMKKLDTYQSLCTEVYDLSKPNVPQDAYSFYRSYAVEAKGTILEPMCGTGRFLLPLAEEGFDVQGFDASQPMLERLHAKARSKNLNPKVWYGFIEDLNQSEKYSLIFIPSGSFCLITEKADIQKALKIIYEHLEDKGLFVFEVETRYAVPNELGIWRGSRWPKEDGTLIVLSQLAMLNEEVCYSIGKYELIENNRVIQTEVEEYKIRIYQNSSFLHNLLTEVGFSNVRMVKGFDRNAPPDEKDESIVFECRK
;
A
#
# COMPACT_ATOMS: atom_id res chain seq x y z
N MET A 1 -0.93 -25.93 20.00
CA MET A 1 0.34 -25.65 19.29
C MET A 1 1.30 -24.97 20.24
N LYS A 2 2.57 -25.38 20.28
CA LYS A 2 3.63 -24.80 21.12
C LYS A 2 4.83 -24.43 20.24
N ILE A 3 5.37 -23.23 20.38
CA ILE A 3 6.61 -22.81 19.70
C ILE A 3 7.71 -22.71 20.75
N ARG A 4 8.88 -23.30 20.47
CA ARG A 4 10.06 -23.20 21.33
C ARG A 4 11.35 -23.30 20.53
N GLN A 5 12.44 -22.87 21.13
CA GLN A 5 13.78 -23.17 20.63
C GLN A 5 14.06 -24.68 20.72
N LEU A 6 14.74 -25.20 19.71
CA LEU A 6 15.32 -26.53 19.66
C LEU A 6 16.76 -26.45 20.17
N PHE A 7 17.16 -27.43 20.97
CA PHE A 7 18.51 -27.57 21.53
C PHE A 7 19.10 -28.91 21.13
N ASP A 8 20.36 -29.16 21.47
CA ASP A 8 21.10 -30.37 21.08
C ASP A 8 20.36 -31.67 21.38
N ALA A 9 19.56 -31.73 22.45
CA ALA A 9 18.74 -32.90 22.80
C ALA A 9 17.61 -33.20 21.79
N ASP A 10 17.21 -32.22 20.98
CA ASP A 10 16.17 -32.31 19.94
C ASP A 10 16.73 -32.72 18.56
N TRP A 11 18.02 -33.07 18.47
CA TRP A 11 18.70 -33.34 17.20
C TRP A 11 17.98 -34.37 16.32
N ASN A 12 17.37 -35.39 16.92
CA ASN A 12 16.73 -36.49 16.21
C ASN A 12 15.44 -36.03 15.52
N ILE A 13 14.57 -35.31 16.24
CA ILE A 13 13.32 -34.77 15.68
C ILE A 13 13.61 -33.65 14.68
N TRP A 14 14.69 -32.90 14.88
CA TRP A 14 15.13 -31.88 13.93
C TRP A 14 15.71 -32.49 12.65
N LYS A 15 16.56 -33.53 12.76
CA LYS A 15 17.09 -34.28 11.63
C LYS A 15 15.97 -34.82 10.74
N GLU A 16 14.93 -35.40 11.35
CA GLU A 16 13.78 -35.93 10.62
C GLU A 16 13.09 -34.86 9.77
N ILE A 17 12.66 -33.74 10.37
CA ILE A 17 11.97 -32.68 9.62
C ILE A 17 12.89 -31.97 8.62
N ARG A 18 14.19 -31.86 8.92
CA ARG A 18 15.19 -31.24 8.04
C ARG A 18 15.38 -32.06 6.77
N LEU A 19 15.56 -33.38 6.91
CA LEU A 19 15.69 -34.28 5.77
C LEU A 19 14.39 -34.36 4.96
N GLU A 20 13.22 -34.35 5.61
CA GLU A 20 11.93 -34.25 4.92
C GLU A 20 11.84 -32.96 4.09
N ALA A 21 12.26 -31.82 4.65
CA ALA A 21 12.23 -30.54 3.95
C ALA A 21 13.08 -30.56 2.66
N LEU A 22 14.31 -31.10 2.76
CA LEU A 22 15.23 -31.21 1.63
C LEU A 22 14.73 -32.18 0.54
N ALA A 23 14.06 -33.26 0.93
CA ALA A 23 13.47 -34.20 -0.02
C ALA A 23 12.25 -33.63 -0.73
N ASN A 24 11.37 -32.93 0.00
CA ASN A 24 10.09 -32.45 -0.53
C ASN A 24 10.18 -31.11 -1.27
N SER A 25 11.24 -30.32 -1.04
CA SER A 25 11.39 -28.98 -1.61
C SER A 25 12.88 -28.64 -1.80
N PRO A 26 13.62 -29.44 -2.60
CA PRO A 26 15.07 -29.30 -2.76
C PRO A 26 15.50 -27.92 -3.27
N GLU A 27 14.69 -27.28 -4.11
CA GLU A 27 14.91 -25.94 -4.63
C GLU A 27 14.69 -24.82 -3.59
N SER A 28 14.14 -25.12 -2.41
CA SER A 28 13.94 -24.12 -1.36
C SER A 28 15.12 -24.01 -0.39
N PHE A 29 16.19 -24.77 -0.61
CA PHE A 29 17.36 -24.81 0.27
C PHE A 29 18.66 -24.83 -0.53
N GLY A 30 19.69 -24.16 -0.02
CA GLY A 30 21.05 -24.27 -0.57
C GLY A 30 21.77 -25.58 -0.23
N SER A 31 21.25 -26.35 0.73
CA SER A 31 21.78 -27.68 1.10
C SER A 31 21.04 -28.77 0.33
N SER A 32 21.68 -29.92 0.12
CA SER A 32 21.05 -31.09 -0.51
C SER A 32 20.71 -32.20 0.49
N TYR A 33 19.67 -32.99 0.19
CA TYR A 33 19.33 -34.18 0.97
C TYR A 33 20.49 -35.18 1.01
N ASP A 34 21.13 -35.42 -0.14
CA ASP A 34 22.19 -36.44 -0.28
C ASP A 34 23.41 -36.13 0.59
N GLU A 35 23.75 -34.85 0.77
CA GLU A 35 24.84 -34.43 1.67
C GLU A 35 24.41 -34.51 3.15
N GLU A 36 23.25 -33.95 3.50
CA GLU A 36 22.83 -33.89 4.92
C GLU A 36 22.42 -35.27 5.47
N ALA A 37 21.96 -36.20 4.62
CA ALA A 37 21.64 -37.57 5.04
C ALA A 37 22.88 -38.36 5.48
N LEU A 38 24.07 -37.99 5.00
CA LEU A 38 25.35 -38.60 5.37
C LEU A 38 25.99 -37.98 6.62
N MET A 39 25.44 -36.87 7.12
CA MET A 39 25.95 -36.21 8.32
C MET A 39 25.74 -37.06 9.59
N SER A 40 26.72 -36.99 10.48
CA SER A 40 26.67 -37.72 11.76
C SER A 40 25.64 -37.08 12.70
N ASP A 41 25.17 -37.85 13.69
CA ASP A 41 24.26 -37.31 14.70
C ASP A 41 24.88 -36.15 15.49
N THR A 42 26.21 -36.18 15.67
CA THR A 42 26.99 -35.09 16.27
C THR A 42 26.96 -33.82 15.42
N ASP A 43 26.90 -33.92 14.10
CA ASP A 43 26.78 -32.75 13.24
C ASP A 43 25.41 -32.07 13.39
N PHE A 44 24.33 -32.86 13.53
CA PHE A 44 23.00 -32.32 13.81
C PHE A 44 22.91 -31.69 15.20
N GLN A 45 23.50 -32.31 16.22
CA GLN A 45 23.63 -31.72 17.57
C GLN A 45 24.38 -30.38 17.50
N ASN A 46 25.53 -30.36 16.82
CA ASN A 46 26.33 -29.15 16.65
C ASN A 46 25.57 -28.05 15.89
N GLY A 47 24.75 -28.41 14.91
CA GLY A 47 23.90 -27.47 14.17
C GLY A 47 22.94 -26.72 15.07
N LEU A 48 22.28 -27.43 16.00
CA LEU A 48 21.40 -26.82 17.00
C LEU A 48 22.16 -25.97 18.04
N SER A 49 23.35 -26.42 18.46
CA SER A 49 24.15 -25.69 19.46
C SER A 49 24.63 -24.32 18.99
N LYS A 50 24.89 -24.17 17.67
CA LYS A 50 25.45 -22.96 17.06
C LYS A 50 24.40 -22.03 16.48
N GLY A 51 23.17 -22.50 16.32
CA GLY A 51 22.07 -21.78 15.68
C GLY A 51 20.94 -21.43 16.64
N TYR A 52 20.14 -20.44 16.28
CA TYR A 52 18.83 -20.23 16.90
C TYR A 52 17.77 -20.89 16.02
N VAL A 53 17.36 -22.12 16.36
CA VAL A 53 16.34 -22.85 15.61
C VAL A 53 15.06 -22.93 16.43
N LEU A 54 13.95 -22.45 15.87
CA LEU A 54 12.63 -22.58 16.44
C LEU A 54 11.89 -23.76 15.82
N GLY A 55 11.16 -24.50 16.65
CA GLY A 55 10.23 -25.55 16.25
C GLY A 55 8.81 -25.24 16.71
N ALA A 56 7.83 -25.51 15.86
CA ALA A 56 6.41 -25.52 16.21
C ALA A 56 5.91 -26.95 16.36
N PHE A 57 5.23 -27.21 17.49
CA PHE A 57 4.76 -28.52 17.90
C PHE A 57 3.23 -28.58 17.95
N VAL A 58 2.66 -29.67 17.43
CA VAL A 58 1.24 -30.03 17.57
C VAL A 58 1.20 -31.47 18.07
N ASP A 59 0.56 -31.72 19.22
CA ASP A 59 0.52 -33.04 19.87
C ASP A 59 1.91 -33.68 19.99
N ASP A 60 2.89 -32.88 20.46
CA ASP A 60 4.31 -33.20 20.61
C ASP A 60 5.08 -33.55 19.32
N LEU A 61 4.43 -33.57 18.17
CA LEU A 61 5.06 -33.71 16.86
C LEU A 61 5.65 -32.36 16.41
N LEU A 62 6.91 -32.35 15.98
CA LEU A 62 7.54 -31.20 15.32
C LEU A 62 7.01 -31.08 13.88
N VAL A 63 6.20 -30.05 13.63
CA VAL A 63 5.47 -29.88 12.36
C VAL A 63 5.97 -28.71 11.52
N SER A 64 6.79 -27.82 12.11
CA SER A 64 7.41 -26.71 11.40
C SER A 64 8.69 -26.28 12.10
N CYS A 65 9.69 -25.83 11.34
CA CYS A 65 10.95 -25.30 11.86
C CYS A 65 11.39 -24.05 11.07
N ALA A 66 12.18 -23.20 11.71
CA ALA A 66 12.87 -22.07 11.09
C ALA A 66 14.13 -21.72 11.89
N GLY A 67 15.22 -21.46 11.19
CA GLY A 67 16.51 -21.10 11.75
C GLY A 67 16.82 -19.61 11.61
N PHE A 68 17.62 -19.11 12.53
CA PHE A 68 18.19 -17.78 12.52
C PHE A 68 19.67 -17.85 12.89
N TYR A 69 20.51 -17.09 12.19
CA TYR A 69 21.86 -16.78 12.64
C TYR A 69 22.20 -15.32 12.37
N LYS A 70 23.16 -14.80 13.14
CA LYS A 70 23.71 -13.47 12.97
C LYS A 70 25.04 -13.56 12.23
N LEU A 71 25.33 -12.59 11.37
CA LEU A 71 26.67 -12.49 10.78
C LEU A 71 27.69 -12.09 11.85
N ASN A 72 28.89 -12.66 11.81
CA ASN A 72 29.85 -12.53 12.92
C ASN A 72 30.84 -11.36 12.76
N SER A 73 31.07 -10.86 11.55
CA SER A 73 32.06 -9.81 11.30
C SER A 73 31.60 -8.45 11.83
N LEU A 74 32.52 -7.64 12.36
CA LEU A 74 32.22 -6.33 12.95
C LEU A 74 31.36 -5.42 12.06
N LYS A 75 31.60 -5.44 10.75
CA LYS A 75 30.88 -4.62 9.77
C LYS A 75 29.50 -5.18 9.39
N THR A 76 29.24 -6.46 9.61
CA THR A 76 28.02 -7.14 9.14
C THR A 76 27.16 -7.68 10.28
N LYS A 77 27.63 -7.64 11.53
CA LYS A 77 26.93 -8.13 12.73
C LYS A 77 25.60 -7.47 13.06
N HIS A 78 25.22 -6.44 12.31
CA HIS A 78 23.90 -5.82 12.35
C HIS A 78 22.88 -6.55 11.46
N ARG A 79 23.30 -7.54 10.67
CA ARG A 79 22.44 -8.35 9.81
C ARG A 79 22.28 -9.75 10.38
N GLY A 80 21.06 -10.25 10.35
CA GLY A 80 20.74 -11.65 10.60
C GLY A 80 20.15 -12.31 9.37
N VAL A 81 20.16 -13.63 9.34
CA VAL A 81 19.66 -14.45 8.24
C VAL A 81 18.64 -15.44 8.79
N LEU A 82 17.43 -15.41 8.23
CA LEU A 82 16.42 -16.45 8.40
C LEU A 82 16.70 -17.55 7.37
N TRP A 83 16.69 -18.80 7.81
CA TRP A 83 16.98 -19.96 6.96
C TRP A 83 16.15 -21.17 7.39
N GLY A 84 16.15 -22.23 6.57
CA GLY A 84 15.64 -23.54 6.98
C GLY A 84 14.15 -23.57 7.31
N MET A 85 13.37 -22.63 6.79
CA MET A 85 11.94 -22.56 7.08
C MET A 85 11.19 -23.67 6.36
N TYR A 86 10.47 -24.50 7.10
CA TYR A 86 9.67 -25.59 6.54
C TYR A 86 8.43 -25.86 7.41
N THR A 87 7.37 -26.31 6.76
CA THR A 87 6.15 -26.81 7.41
C THR A 87 5.69 -28.05 6.69
N ARG A 88 5.48 -29.14 7.44
CA ARG A 88 4.95 -30.41 6.92
C ARG A 88 3.65 -30.19 6.16
N LEU A 89 3.43 -30.94 5.09
CA LEU A 89 2.39 -30.67 4.10
C LEU A 89 0.98 -30.63 4.72
N GLU A 90 0.68 -31.54 5.65
CA GLU A 90 -0.61 -31.71 6.33
C GLU A 90 -0.92 -30.57 7.32
N TYR A 91 0.07 -29.73 7.62
CA TYR A 91 0.02 -28.64 8.59
C TYR A 91 0.08 -27.25 7.94
N ARG A 92 0.20 -27.19 6.61
CA ARG A 92 0.14 -25.93 5.84
C ARG A 92 -1.27 -25.33 5.88
N GLY A 93 -1.36 -24.01 5.67
CA GLY A 93 -2.65 -23.28 5.68
C GLY A 93 -3.28 -23.08 7.06
N LYS A 94 -2.68 -23.60 8.14
CA LYS A 94 -3.21 -23.51 9.52
C LYS A 94 -2.61 -22.36 10.36
N GLY A 95 -1.92 -21.41 9.73
CA GLY A 95 -1.27 -20.27 10.41
C GLY A 95 0.00 -20.59 11.22
N ILE A 96 0.45 -21.86 11.26
CA ILE A 96 1.62 -22.30 12.03
C ILE A 96 2.90 -21.60 11.58
N ALA A 97 3.14 -21.55 10.27
CA ALA A 97 4.29 -20.86 9.67
C ALA A 97 4.33 -19.37 10.05
N THR A 98 3.16 -18.71 10.05
CA THR A 98 3.02 -17.30 10.45
C THR A 98 3.41 -17.10 11.91
N ALA A 99 2.92 -17.93 12.82
CA ALA A 99 3.26 -17.82 14.24
C ALA A 99 4.76 -18.06 14.48
N LEU A 100 5.36 -19.02 13.75
CA LEU A 100 6.78 -19.36 13.86
C LEU A 100 7.67 -18.20 13.39
N ILE A 101 7.43 -17.65 12.19
CA ILE A 101 8.23 -16.55 11.67
C ILE A 101 8.06 -15.26 12.47
N GLN A 102 6.85 -14.97 12.98
CA GLN A 102 6.64 -13.81 13.84
C GLN A 102 7.42 -13.92 15.16
N THR A 103 7.49 -15.12 15.73
CA THR A 103 8.32 -15.40 16.92
C THR A 103 9.80 -15.19 16.61
N LEU A 104 10.27 -15.68 15.46
CA LEU A 104 11.65 -15.50 15.00
C LEU A 104 11.97 -14.02 14.74
N ILE A 105 11.09 -13.28 14.06
CA ILE A 105 11.22 -11.85 13.80
C ILE A 105 11.33 -11.09 15.13
N GLN A 106 10.51 -11.42 16.12
CA GLN A 106 10.56 -10.78 17.43
C GLN A 106 11.91 -11.02 18.13
N HIS A 107 12.47 -12.22 18.02
CA HIS A 107 13.83 -12.49 18.50
C HIS A 107 14.88 -11.68 17.71
N ALA A 108 14.82 -11.72 16.38
CA ALA A 108 15.77 -11.03 15.50
C ALA A 108 15.81 -9.51 15.76
N LYS A 109 14.65 -8.88 16.00
CA LYS A 109 14.54 -7.45 16.36
C LYS A 109 15.38 -7.05 17.56
N THR A 110 15.63 -7.96 18.50
CA THR A 110 16.42 -7.67 19.71
C THR A 110 17.93 -7.63 19.45
N CYS A 111 18.41 -8.17 18.32
CA CYS A 111 19.83 -8.43 18.12
C CYS A 111 20.42 -7.99 16.77
N VAL A 112 19.57 -7.69 15.77
CA VAL A 112 19.98 -7.20 14.44
C VAL A 112 19.09 -6.04 14.00
N THR A 113 19.56 -5.25 13.03
CA THR A 113 18.78 -4.16 12.41
C THR A 113 18.12 -4.61 11.11
N GLN A 114 18.64 -5.65 10.46
CA GLN A 114 18.06 -6.22 9.25
C GLN A 114 18.01 -7.74 9.35
N LEU A 115 16.89 -8.32 8.92
CA LEU A 115 16.71 -9.75 8.75
C LEU A 115 16.63 -10.08 7.26
N HIS A 116 17.54 -10.94 6.79
CA HIS A 116 17.68 -11.32 5.39
C HIS A 116 17.21 -12.75 5.18
N LEU A 117 16.72 -13.05 3.98
CA LEU A 117 16.50 -14.41 3.48
C LEU A 117 16.63 -14.44 1.97
N THR A 118 16.78 -15.65 1.42
CA THR A 118 16.65 -15.90 -0.01
C THR A 118 15.44 -16.80 -0.28
N CYS A 119 14.86 -16.66 -1.47
CA CYS A 119 13.73 -17.45 -1.92
C CYS A 119 13.80 -17.62 -3.42
N VAL A 120 13.75 -18.86 -3.92
CA VAL A 120 13.73 -19.11 -5.37
C VAL A 120 12.59 -18.38 -6.05
N THR A 121 12.87 -17.79 -7.21
CA THR A 121 11.95 -16.88 -7.91
C THR A 121 10.66 -17.54 -8.38
N SER A 122 10.67 -18.86 -8.62
CA SER A 122 9.50 -19.68 -8.97
C SER A 122 8.62 -20.06 -7.78
N ASN A 123 9.09 -19.87 -6.53
CA ASN A 123 8.30 -20.18 -5.33
C ASN A 123 7.37 -19.00 -4.96
N PHE A 124 6.33 -18.81 -5.77
CA PHE A 124 5.37 -17.71 -5.60
C PHE A 124 4.68 -17.71 -4.24
N VAL A 125 4.44 -18.89 -3.66
CA VAL A 125 3.80 -19.07 -2.36
C VAL A 125 4.70 -18.55 -1.24
N ALA A 126 5.97 -18.97 -1.20
CA ALA A 126 6.93 -18.49 -0.20
C ALA A 126 7.18 -16.98 -0.36
N ARG A 127 7.30 -16.49 -1.60
CA ARG A 127 7.44 -15.05 -1.89
C ARG A 127 6.29 -14.23 -1.30
N ALA A 128 5.04 -14.59 -1.63
CA ALA A 128 3.86 -13.89 -1.13
C ALA A 128 3.75 -13.98 0.41
N PHE A 129 4.11 -15.13 0.98
CA PHE A 129 4.16 -15.33 2.42
C PHE A 129 5.16 -14.38 3.10
N TYR A 130 6.41 -14.30 2.62
CA TYR A 130 7.43 -13.42 3.20
C TYR A 130 7.09 -11.93 3.00
N GLN A 131 6.53 -11.55 1.85
CA GLN A 131 6.04 -10.18 1.62
C GLN A 131 4.96 -9.79 2.63
N LYS A 132 4.03 -10.70 2.95
CA LYS A 132 3.02 -10.49 3.99
C LYS A 132 3.62 -10.34 5.40
N GLN A 133 4.82 -10.88 5.65
CA GLN A 133 5.55 -10.66 6.91
C GLN A 133 6.42 -9.39 6.90
N GLY A 134 6.36 -8.58 5.84
CA GLY A 134 7.07 -7.31 5.72
C GLY A 134 8.42 -7.40 4.99
N PHE A 135 8.81 -8.55 4.46
CA PHE A 135 10.04 -8.65 3.67
C PHE A 135 9.84 -8.03 2.29
N ARG A 136 10.79 -7.20 1.86
CA ARG A 136 10.86 -6.65 0.49
C ARG A 136 11.97 -7.31 -0.31
N ILE A 137 11.76 -7.46 -1.61
CA ILE A 137 12.79 -7.89 -2.55
C ILE A 137 13.72 -6.70 -2.80
N TYR A 138 15.03 -6.90 -2.69
CA TYR A 138 16.03 -5.86 -2.99
C TYR A 138 16.99 -6.26 -4.12
N GLY A 139 16.91 -7.50 -4.60
CA GLY A 139 17.70 -7.98 -5.72
C GLY A 139 17.30 -9.38 -6.14
N THR A 140 17.88 -9.82 -7.25
CA THR A 140 17.79 -11.18 -7.75
C THR A 140 19.20 -11.69 -7.96
N GLU A 141 19.53 -12.85 -7.39
CA GLU A 141 20.77 -13.57 -7.62
C GLU A 141 20.53 -14.60 -8.75
N PRO A 142 21.08 -14.38 -9.95
CA PRO A 142 20.88 -15.28 -11.07
C PRO A 142 21.69 -16.57 -10.87
N LYS A 143 21.09 -17.71 -11.20
CA LYS A 143 21.71 -19.04 -11.10
C LYS A 143 22.27 -19.34 -9.69
N ALA A 144 21.57 -18.86 -8.65
CA ALA A 144 21.94 -19.04 -7.25
C ALA A 144 22.06 -20.52 -6.87
N LEU A 145 21.17 -21.37 -7.39
CA LEU A 145 21.20 -22.82 -7.17
C LEU A 145 21.32 -23.58 -8.49
N LYS A 146 21.97 -24.75 -8.43
CA LYS A 146 21.98 -25.74 -9.51
C LYS A 146 21.54 -27.08 -8.97
N ILE A 147 20.43 -27.60 -9.47
CA ILE A 147 19.92 -28.95 -9.13
C ILE A 147 19.88 -29.75 -10.42
N ASN A 148 20.66 -30.84 -10.46
CA ASN A 148 20.95 -31.55 -11.70
C ASN A 148 21.47 -30.58 -12.77
N ASP A 149 20.83 -30.49 -13.94
CA ASP A 149 21.21 -29.56 -15.01
C ASP A 149 20.37 -28.27 -15.07
N THR A 150 19.52 -28.04 -14.06
CA THR A 150 18.65 -26.86 -13.99
C THR A 150 19.20 -25.82 -13.02
N PHE A 151 19.23 -24.57 -13.47
CA PHE A 151 19.58 -23.42 -12.62
C PHE A 151 18.33 -22.73 -12.09
N TYR A 152 18.41 -22.24 -10.86
CA TYR A 152 17.35 -21.49 -10.20
C TYR A 152 17.89 -20.15 -9.73
N ASP A 153 17.15 -19.09 -10.01
CA ASP A 153 17.42 -17.75 -9.50
C ASP A 153 16.78 -17.60 -8.12
N GLU A 154 17.40 -16.80 -7.24
CA GLU A 154 16.82 -16.45 -5.94
C GLU A 154 16.53 -14.96 -5.83
N TYR A 155 15.38 -14.61 -5.28
CA TYR A 155 15.15 -13.27 -4.75
C TYR A 155 15.93 -13.10 -3.45
N LEU A 156 16.67 -11.99 -3.37
CA LEU A 156 17.25 -11.50 -2.13
C LEU A 156 16.21 -10.64 -1.43
N MET A 157 15.80 -11.06 -0.23
CA MET A 157 14.73 -10.39 0.53
C MET A 157 15.24 -9.87 1.86
N VAL A 158 14.73 -8.72 2.27
CA VAL A 158 15.11 -8.04 3.53
C VAL A 158 13.88 -7.54 4.27
N LEU A 159 13.88 -7.73 5.58
CA LEU A 159 13.03 -7.02 6.54
C LEU A 159 13.95 -6.11 7.35
N ASP A 160 13.87 -4.81 7.10
CA ASP A 160 14.62 -3.81 7.86
C ASP A 160 13.78 -3.37 9.07
N PHE A 161 14.36 -3.47 10.27
CA PHE A 161 13.68 -3.12 11.51
C PHE A 161 13.77 -1.63 11.86
N LYS A 162 14.56 -0.87 11.11
CA LYS A 162 14.70 0.58 11.24
C LYS A 162 13.99 1.37 10.16
N GLU A 163 13.66 0.75 9.03
CA GLU A 163 12.73 1.34 8.07
C GLU A 163 11.31 1.24 8.65
N GLU A 164 10.60 2.37 8.70
CA GLU A 164 9.14 2.29 8.79
C GLU A 164 8.64 1.52 7.56
N PRO A 165 7.63 0.63 7.70
CA PRO A 165 7.09 -0.07 6.54
C PRO A 165 6.73 0.98 5.50
N MET A 166 7.21 0.83 4.25
CA MET A 166 6.88 1.77 3.17
C MET A 166 5.37 1.97 3.18
N LYS A 167 4.95 3.20 3.47
CA LYS A 167 3.55 3.55 3.46
C LYS A 167 3.03 3.26 2.06
N LYS A 168 2.08 2.32 1.95
CA LYS A 168 1.50 1.92 0.68
C LYS A 168 0.01 2.18 0.75
N LEU A 169 -0.52 2.80 -0.30
CA LEU A 169 -1.95 2.91 -0.49
C LEU A 169 -2.46 1.58 -1.03
N ASP A 170 -3.36 0.93 -0.29
CA ASP A 170 -3.97 -0.34 -0.70
C ASP A 170 -5.21 -0.16 -1.58
N THR A 171 -5.58 1.10 -1.87
CA THR A 171 -6.65 1.50 -2.78
C THR A 171 -6.09 2.18 -4.03
N TYR A 172 -6.96 2.38 -5.03
CA TYR A 172 -6.64 2.92 -6.34
C TYR A 172 -5.53 2.13 -7.06
N GLN A 173 -5.68 0.80 -7.11
CA GLN A 173 -4.81 -0.09 -7.87
C GLN A 173 -5.13 -0.02 -9.38
N SER A 174 -4.62 -0.98 -10.18
CA SER A 174 -4.62 -0.90 -11.65
C SER A 174 -6.03 -0.89 -12.24
N LEU A 175 -6.87 -1.88 -11.91
CA LEU A 175 -8.22 -1.98 -12.47
C LEU A 175 -9.13 -0.87 -11.96
N CYS A 176 -8.96 -0.45 -10.70
CA CYS A 176 -9.67 0.72 -10.18
C CYS A 176 -9.31 1.98 -10.98
N THR A 177 -8.02 2.21 -11.26
CA THR A 177 -7.56 3.35 -12.06
C THR A 177 -8.14 3.33 -13.47
N GLU A 178 -8.20 2.16 -14.12
CA GLU A 178 -8.82 2.02 -15.43
C GLU A 178 -10.32 2.34 -15.40
N VAL A 179 -11.07 1.81 -14.42
CA VAL A 179 -12.50 2.13 -14.26
C VAL A 179 -12.70 3.60 -13.93
N TYR A 180 -11.85 4.20 -13.11
CA TYR A 180 -11.89 5.62 -12.78
C TYR A 180 -11.79 6.47 -14.05
N ASP A 181 -10.87 6.14 -14.95
CA ASP A 181 -10.69 6.85 -16.21
C ASP A 181 -11.80 6.60 -17.23
N LEU A 182 -12.34 5.38 -17.29
CA LEU A 182 -13.47 5.05 -18.17
C LEU A 182 -14.76 5.73 -17.70
N SER A 183 -14.96 5.84 -16.39
CA SER A 183 -16.14 6.48 -15.79
C SER A 183 -16.05 8.00 -15.76
N LYS A 184 -14.84 8.56 -15.64
CA LYS A 184 -14.58 9.99 -15.50
C LYS A 184 -13.45 10.44 -16.44
N PRO A 185 -13.62 10.32 -17.78
CA PRO A 185 -12.53 10.54 -18.73
C PRO A 185 -11.99 11.98 -18.71
N ASN A 186 -12.89 12.94 -18.52
CA ASN A 186 -12.57 14.37 -18.44
C ASN A 186 -13.20 14.98 -17.18
N VAL A 187 -12.66 16.13 -16.77
CA VAL A 187 -13.29 16.97 -15.75
C VAL A 187 -14.57 17.61 -16.31
N PRO A 188 -15.69 17.64 -15.56
CA PRO A 188 -16.87 18.43 -15.93
C PRO A 188 -16.52 19.91 -16.10
N GLN A 189 -17.09 20.57 -17.11
CA GLN A 189 -16.66 21.93 -17.49
C GLN A 189 -16.96 22.98 -16.41
N ASP A 190 -18.08 22.85 -15.71
CA ASP A 190 -18.46 23.68 -14.57
C ASP A 190 -17.49 23.52 -13.40
N ALA A 191 -17.18 22.28 -13.04
CA ALA A 191 -16.18 21.96 -12.02
C ALA A 191 -14.80 22.51 -12.37
N TYR A 192 -14.36 22.32 -13.62
CA TYR A 192 -13.10 22.87 -14.08
C TYR A 192 -13.08 24.40 -14.00
N SER A 193 -14.12 25.06 -14.53
CA SER A 193 -14.24 26.52 -14.53
C SER A 193 -14.21 27.09 -13.11
N PHE A 194 -14.83 26.39 -12.16
CA PHE A 194 -14.83 26.75 -10.75
C PHE A 194 -13.42 26.77 -10.14
N TYR A 195 -12.68 25.65 -10.18
CA TYR A 195 -11.32 25.57 -9.62
C TYR A 195 -10.31 26.43 -10.40
N ARG A 196 -10.45 26.51 -11.72
CA ARG A 196 -9.66 27.41 -12.57
C ARG A 196 -9.82 28.87 -12.16
N SER A 197 -11.00 29.30 -11.71
CA SER A 197 -11.19 30.69 -11.25
C SER A 197 -10.32 31.03 -10.02
N TYR A 198 -10.05 30.05 -9.15
CA TYR A 198 -9.12 30.20 -8.04
C TYR A 198 -7.66 30.24 -8.50
N ALA A 199 -7.30 29.40 -9.48
CA ALA A 199 -5.98 29.42 -10.11
C ALA A 199 -5.66 30.80 -10.73
N VAL A 200 -6.65 31.41 -11.40
CA VAL A 200 -6.54 32.78 -11.96
C VAL A 200 -6.39 33.85 -10.87
N GLU A 201 -7.08 33.70 -9.74
CA GLU A 201 -7.01 34.63 -8.61
C GLU A 201 -5.65 34.58 -7.90
N ALA A 202 -5.13 33.37 -7.66
CA ALA A 202 -3.96 33.15 -6.82
C ALA A 202 -2.65 33.70 -7.40
N LYS A 203 -2.52 33.75 -8.74
CA LYS A 203 -1.38 34.35 -9.48
C LYS A 203 0.00 33.91 -8.98
N GLY A 204 0.17 32.62 -8.65
CA GLY A 204 1.44 32.03 -8.25
C GLY A 204 1.45 30.52 -8.48
N THR A 205 2.40 29.83 -7.83
CA THR A 205 2.51 28.37 -7.94
C THR A 205 1.33 27.70 -7.25
N ILE A 206 0.83 26.64 -7.88
CA ILE A 206 -0.35 25.88 -7.47
C ILE A 206 0.05 24.46 -7.11
N LEU A 207 -0.53 23.91 -6.05
CA LEU A 207 -0.41 22.49 -5.69
C LEU A 207 -1.79 21.81 -5.74
N GLU A 208 -1.86 20.67 -6.40
CA GLU A 208 -2.98 19.72 -6.33
C GLU A 208 -2.51 18.42 -5.64
N PRO A 209 -2.64 18.32 -4.31
CA PRO A 209 -2.48 17.05 -3.60
C PRO A 209 -3.57 16.06 -4.02
N MET A 210 -3.25 14.76 -4.02
CA MET A 210 -4.17 13.69 -4.38
C MET A 210 -4.72 13.86 -5.81
N CYS A 211 -3.82 14.19 -6.75
CA CYS A 211 -4.17 14.60 -8.11
C CYS A 211 -4.74 13.47 -9.00
N GLY A 212 -4.66 12.21 -8.55
CA GLY A 212 -5.15 11.04 -9.28
C GLY A 212 -4.59 10.98 -10.70
N THR A 213 -5.47 10.74 -11.68
CA THR A 213 -5.11 10.71 -13.11
C THR A 213 -4.97 12.10 -13.76
N GLY A 214 -4.95 13.18 -12.96
CA GLY A 214 -4.66 14.54 -13.40
C GLY A 214 -5.81 15.23 -14.14
N ARG A 215 -7.07 14.97 -13.75
CA ARG A 215 -8.27 15.53 -14.42
C ARG A 215 -8.33 17.06 -14.34
N PHE A 216 -7.82 17.67 -13.26
CA PHE A 216 -7.72 19.13 -13.11
C PHE A 216 -6.31 19.64 -13.40
N LEU A 217 -5.28 18.94 -12.89
CA LEU A 217 -3.87 19.27 -13.09
C LEU A 217 -3.48 19.44 -14.56
N LEU A 218 -3.82 18.47 -15.42
CA LEU A 218 -3.34 18.46 -16.80
C LEU A 218 -3.94 19.61 -17.64
N PRO A 219 -5.26 19.90 -17.58
CA PRO A 219 -5.81 21.10 -18.23
C PRO A 219 -5.21 22.42 -17.73
N LEU A 220 -4.97 22.56 -16.42
CA LEU A 220 -4.31 23.76 -15.89
C LEU A 220 -2.87 23.90 -16.43
N ALA A 221 -2.12 22.79 -16.46
CA ALA A 221 -0.77 22.78 -17.04
C ALA A 221 -0.79 23.11 -18.54
N GLU A 222 -1.79 22.61 -19.28
CA GLU A 222 -1.99 22.89 -20.71
C GLU A 222 -2.26 24.38 -20.98
N GLU A 223 -2.94 25.07 -20.06
CA GLU A 223 -3.16 26.51 -20.10
C GLU A 223 -1.97 27.36 -19.62
N GLY A 224 -0.89 26.72 -19.18
CA GLY A 224 0.34 27.38 -18.75
C GLY A 224 0.37 27.85 -17.30
N PHE A 225 -0.55 27.36 -16.45
CA PHE A 225 -0.43 27.56 -15.00
C PHE A 225 0.77 26.76 -14.45
N ASP A 226 1.51 27.34 -13.50
CA ASP A 226 2.57 26.62 -12.76
C ASP A 226 1.93 25.74 -11.69
N VAL A 227 1.38 24.61 -12.12
CA VAL A 227 0.73 23.62 -11.28
C VAL A 227 1.62 22.40 -11.05
N GLN A 228 1.70 21.99 -9.80
CA GLN A 228 2.38 20.79 -9.35
C GLN A 228 1.37 19.89 -8.63
N GLY A 229 1.67 18.60 -8.49
CA GLY A 229 0.79 17.70 -7.76
C GLY A 229 1.48 16.44 -7.30
N PHE A 230 0.81 15.70 -6.43
CA PHE A 230 1.28 14.38 -6.02
C PHE A 230 0.12 13.47 -5.69
N ASP A 231 0.36 12.17 -5.77
CA ASP A 231 -0.61 11.15 -5.42
C ASP A 231 0.08 9.95 -4.78
N ALA A 232 -0.65 9.24 -3.91
CA ALA A 232 -0.18 8.05 -3.22
C ALA A 232 -0.47 6.75 -4.00
N SER A 233 -1.17 6.83 -5.13
CA SER A 233 -1.40 5.74 -6.08
C SER A 233 -0.44 5.83 -7.26
N GLN A 234 0.48 4.86 -7.32
CA GLN A 234 1.38 4.70 -8.45
C GLN A 234 0.62 4.44 -9.78
N PRO A 235 -0.40 3.55 -9.84
CA PRO A 235 -1.22 3.38 -11.06
C PRO A 235 -1.88 4.67 -11.56
N MET A 236 -2.39 5.52 -10.65
CA MET A 236 -2.98 6.82 -11.00
C MET A 236 -1.96 7.75 -11.65
N LEU A 237 -0.75 7.82 -11.09
CA LEU A 237 0.34 8.63 -11.64
C LEU A 237 0.83 8.13 -13.00
N GLU A 238 0.94 6.81 -13.17
CA GLU A 238 1.29 6.21 -14.47
C GLU A 238 0.27 6.59 -15.55
N ARG A 239 -1.02 6.60 -15.18
CA ARG A 239 -2.10 7.01 -16.07
C ARG A 239 -2.08 8.52 -16.35
N LEU A 240 -1.81 9.36 -15.35
CA LEU A 240 -1.59 10.81 -15.52
C LEU A 240 -0.46 11.06 -16.53
N HIS A 241 0.70 10.42 -16.35
CA HIS A 241 1.83 10.58 -17.26
C HIS A 241 1.52 10.07 -18.68
N ALA A 242 0.72 9.01 -18.83
CA ALA A 242 0.27 8.56 -20.15
C ALA A 242 -0.59 9.61 -20.87
N LYS A 243 -1.54 10.22 -20.17
CA LYS A 243 -2.34 11.34 -20.72
C LYS A 243 -1.48 12.56 -21.04
N ALA A 244 -0.56 12.92 -20.15
CA ALA A 244 0.36 14.04 -20.36
C ALA A 244 1.20 13.85 -21.64
N ARG A 245 1.74 12.64 -21.85
CA ARG A 245 2.49 12.31 -23.08
C ARG A 245 1.65 12.48 -24.34
N SER A 246 0.38 12.06 -24.34
CA SER A 246 -0.51 12.26 -25.51
C SER A 246 -0.79 13.74 -25.84
N LYS A 247 -0.58 14.64 -24.87
CA LYS A 247 -0.75 16.09 -25.01
C LYS A 247 0.58 16.86 -25.13
N ASN A 248 1.72 16.17 -25.19
CA ASN A 248 3.05 16.77 -25.13
C ASN A 248 3.29 17.66 -23.89
N LEU A 249 2.68 17.30 -22.75
CA LEU A 249 2.86 17.97 -21.47
C LEU A 249 3.90 17.24 -20.63
N ASN A 250 4.64 18.00 -19.81
CA ASN A 250 5.59 17.47 -18.82
C ASN A 250 5.25 17.99 -17.41
N PRO A 251 4.20 17.45 -16.76
CA PRO A 251 3.72 17.95 -15.48
C PRO A 251 4.72 17.65 -14.35
N LYS A 252 4.85 18.59 -13.40
CA LYS A 252 5.64 18.42 -12.17
C LYS A 252 4.83 17.61 -11.16
N VAL A 253 4.93 16.28 -11.24
CA VAL A 253 4.17 15.36 -10.39
C VAL A 253 5.05 14.28 -9.77
N TRP A 254 4.80 13.92 -8.51
CA TRP A 254 5.55 12.87 -7.79
C TRP A 254 4.64 11.94 -6.98
N TYR A 255 5.21 10.79 -6.59
CA TYR A 255 4.59 9.85 -5.66
C TYR A 255 4.74 10.35 -4.22
N GLY A 256 3.65 10.45 -3.46
CA GLY A 256 3.74 10.83 -2.06
C GLY A 256 2.41 10.87 -1.33
N PHE A 257 2.49 10.91 0.00
CA PHE A 257 1.36 11.14 0.89
C PHE A 257 1.40 12.57 1.43
N ILE A 258 0.24 13.11 1.80
CA ILE A 258 0.15 14.50 2.28
C ILE A 258 0.91 14.68 3.60
N GLU A 259 0.88 13.67 4.46
CA GLU A 259 1.57 13.62 5.75
C GLU A 259 3.10 13.57 5.65
N ASP A 260 3.62 13.27 4.47
CA ASP A 260 5.05 13.16 4.16
C ASP A 260 5.56 14.37 3.35
N LEU A 261 4.68 15.34 3.04
CA LEU A 261 5.05 16.55 2.34
C LEU A 261 6.02 17.38 3.19
N ASN A 262 7.27 17.47 2.74
CA ASN A 262 8.39 18.07 3.47
C ASN A 262 9.21 19.06 2.62
N GLN A 263 8.64 19.55 1.52
CA GLN A 263 9.33 20.47 0.61
C GLN A 263 9.33 21.90 1.18
N SER A 264 10.37 22.67 0.86
CA SER A 264 10.45 24.07 1.32
C SER A 264 9.56 25.03 0.53
N GLU A 265 9.05 24.59 -0.62
CA GLU A 265 8.24 25.38 -1.55
C GLU A 265 6.91 25.81 -0.89
N LYS A 266 6.46 27.02 -1.23
CA LYS A 266 5.19 27.59 -0.78
C LYS A 266 4.29 27.83 -1.97
N TYR A 267 2.99 27.72 -1.74
CA TYR A 267 1.98 27.75 -2.79
C TYR A 267 0.98 28.87 -2.55
N SER A 268 0.68 29.61 -3.63
CA SER A 268 -0.37 30.63 -3.65
C SER A 268 -1.77 30.03 -3.57
N LEU A 269 -1.93 28.81 -4.11
CA LEU A 269 -3.14 28.00 -4.08
C LEU A 269 -2.79 26.54 -3.84
N ILE A 270 -3.44 25.93 -2.86
CA ILE A 270 -3.53 24.48 -2.73
C ILE A 270 -5.00 24.12 -2.94
N PHE A 271 -5.30 23.17 -3.81
CA PHE A 271 -6.68 22.70 -3.97
C PHE A 271 -6.81 21.18 -4.05
N ILE A 272 -7.89 20.64 -3.48
CA ILE A 272 -8.18 19.20 -3.45
C ILE A 272 -9.65 19.01 -3.90
N PRO A 273 -9.89 18.76 -5.20
CA PRO A 273 -11.23 18.64 -5.74
C PRO A 273 -11.80 17.22 -5.59
N SER A 274 -13.08 17.04 -5.95
CA SER A 274 -13.72 15.73 -6.11
C SER A 274 -13.69 14.82 -4.86
N GLY A 275 -13.80 15.42 -3.67
CA GLY A 275 -13.97 14.68 -2.42
C GLY A 275 -12.72 13.92 -1.93
N SER A 276 -11.56 14.05 -2.57
CA SER A 276 -10.37 13.25 -2.22
C SER A 276 -9.90 13.47 -0.78
N PHE A 277 -10.15 14.65 -0.20
CA PHE A 277 -9.84 14.93 1.21
C PHE A 277 -10.62 14.03 2.19
N CYS A 278 -11.81 13.54 1.79
CA CYS A 278 -12.62 12.62 2.59
C CYS A 278 -11.98 11.23 2.79
N LEU A 279 -10.93 10.89 2.04
CA LEU A 279 -10.18 9.65 2.23
C LEU A 279 -9.34 9.65 3.53
N ILE A 280 -9.14 10.83 4.13
CA ILE A 280 -8.47 10.97 5.42
C ILE A 280 -9.54 10.93 6.51
N THR A 281 -9.73 9.77 7.15
CA THR A 281 -10.91 9.54 8.01
C THR A 281 -10.69 9.83 9.48
N GLU A 282 -9.46 9.68 9.97
CA GLU A 282 -9.16 9.83 11.39
C GLU A 282 -8.92 11.30 11.74
N LYS A 283 -9.51 11.77 12.86
CA LYS A 283 -9.40 13.17 13.29
C LYS A 283 -7.95 13.64 13.38
N ALA A 284 -7.06 12.82 13.94
CA ALA A 284 -5.65 13.15 14.11
C ALA A 284 -4.94 13.33 12.75
N ASP A 285 -5.25 12.48 11.78
CA ASP A 285 -4.67 12.54 10.44
C ASP A 285 -5.21 13.74 9.65
N ILE A 286 -6.50 14.06 9.80
CA ILE A 286 -7.11 15.28 9.24
C ILE A 286 -6.41 16.52 9.79
N GLN A 287 -6.25 16.61 11.12
CA GLN A 287 -5.54 17.73 11.76
C GLN A 287 -4.09 17.84 11.26
N LYS A 288 -3.38 16.71 11.14
CA LYS A 288 -2.01 16.69 10.62
C LYS A 288 -1.95 17.16 9.16
N ALA A 289 -2.83 16.66 8.30
CA ALA A 289 -2.90 17.06 6.90
C ALA A 289 -3.20 18.55 6.74
N LEU A 290 -4.20 19.07 7.46
CA LEU A 290 -4.54 20.50 7.45
C LEU A 290 -3.35 21.37 7.90
N LYS A 291 -2.63 20.95 8.94
CA LYS A 291 -1.44 21.67 9.41
C LYS A 291 -0.34 21.72 8.35
N ILE A 292 -0.08 20.59 7.70
CA ILE A 292 0.92 20.53 6.62
C ILE A 292 0.52 21.42 5.45
N ILE A 293 -0.75 21.39 5.03
CA ILE A 293 -1.28 22.29 3.99
C ILE A 293 -1.09 23.75 4.40
N TYR A 294 -1.48 24.13 5.62
CA TYR A 294 -1.32 25.48 6.14
C TYR A 294 0.14 25.94 6.09
N GLU A 295 1.06 25.08 6.54
CA GLU A 295 2.49 25.37 6.54
C GLU A 295 3.03 25.60 5.12
N HIS A 296 2.52 24.88 4.11
CA HIS A 296 2.95 25.00 2.70
C HIS A 296 2.24 26.11 1.92
N LEU A 297 1.24 26.79 2.47
CA LEU A 297 0.71 28.00 1.86
C LEU A 297 1.68 29.18 2.00
N GLU A 298 1.70 30.04 1.00
CA GLU A 298 2.23 31.41 1.11
C GLU A 298 1.38 32.25 2.08
N ASP A 299 1.91 33.38 2.53
CA ASP A 299 1.13 34.36 3.30
C ASP A 299 -0.10 34.80 2.48
N LYS A 300 -1.30 34.70 3.07
CA LYS A 300 -2.60 34.94 2.41
C LYS A 300 -2.95 33.96 1.28
N GLY A 301 -2.19 32.88 1.12
CA GLY A 301 -2.46 31.79 0.18
C GLY A 301 -3.82 31.14 0.43
N LEU A 302 -4.38 30.56 -0.63
CA LEU A 302 -5.70 29.95 -0.63
C LEU A 302 -5.62 28.43 -0.48
N PHE A 303 -6.44 27.87 0.41
CA PHE A 303 -6.74 26.45 0.40
C PHE A 303 -8.21 26.23 0.03
N VAL A 304 -8.45 25.48 -1.04
CA VAL A 304 -9.79 25.20 -1.55
C VAL A 304 -10.00 23.70 -1.70
N PHE A 305 -10.92 23.11 -0.95
CA PHE A 305 -11.11 21.66 -1.00
C PHE A 305 -12.58 21.28 -0.89
N GLU A 306 -12.92 20.17 -1.54
CA GLU A 306 -14.26 19.62 -1.59
C GLU A 306 -14.40 18.43 -0.65
N VAL A 307 -15.53 18.40 0.04
CA VAL A 307 -15.91 17.29 0.92
C VAL A 307 -17.31 16.81 0.63
N GLU A 308 -17.53 15.50 0.79
CA GLU A 308 -18.81 14.84 0.57
C GLU A 308 -19.74 14.95 1.78
N THR A 309 -21.04 15.13 1.52
CA THR A 309 -22.10 15.14 2.52
C THR A 309 -22.86 13.82 2.56
N ARG A 310 -23.85 13.69 3.44
CA ARG A 310 -24.70 12.49 3.50
C ARG A 310 -25.43 12.22 2.18
N TYR A 311 -25.59 13.21 1.31
CA TYR A 311 -26.28 13.08 0.04
C TYR A 311 -25.43 12.43 -1.05
N ALA A 312 -24.09 12.44 -0.92
CA ALA A 312 -23.22 11.65 -1.81
C ALA A 312 -23.25 10.14 -1.49
N VAL A 313 -23.64 9.76 -0.28
CA VAL A 313 -23.71 8.35 0.14
C VAL A 313 -24.88 7.66 -0.58
N PRO A 314 -24.69 6.46 -1.16
CA PRO A 314 -25.76 5.73 -1.83
C PRO A 314 -27.01 5.57 -0.96
N ASN A 315 -28.19 5.75 -1.57
CA ASN A 315 -29.47 5.73 -0.87
C ASN A 315 -29.77 4.40 -0.17
N GLU A 316 -29.37 3.27 -0.76
CA GLU A 316 -29.51 1.95 -0.14
C GLU A 316 -28.12 1.40 0.19
N LEU A 317 -27.95 0.97 1.43
CA LEU A 317 -26.71 0.44 1.97
C LEU A 317 -26.83 -1.08 2.16
N GLY A 318 -25.70 -1.78 2.19
CA GLY A 318 -25.68 -3.23 2.41
C GLY A 318 -26.09 -4.08 1.20
N ILE A 319 -26.19 -3.48 0.01
CA ILE A 319 -26.55 -4.17 -1.24
C ILE A 319 -25.38 -4.10 -2.23
N TRP A 320 -25.05 -5.24 -2.83
CA TRP A 320 -24.08 -5.32 -3.92
C TRP A 320 -24.65 -4.74 -5.21
N ARG A 321 -23.90 -3.83 -5.84
CA ARG A 321 -24.23 -3.20 -7.12
C ARG A 321 -23.14 -3.48 -8.13
N GLY A 322 -23.53 -3.72 -9.39
CA GLY A 322 -22.62 -4.06 -10.47
C GLY A 322 -22.57 -3.01 -11.56
N SER A 323 -21.40 -2.79 -12.15
CA SER A 323 -21.24 -2.07 -13.42
C SER A 323 -20.26 -2.80 -14.34
N ARG A 324 -20.35 -2.51 -15.65
CA ARG A 324 -19.57 -3.16 -16.70
C ARG A 324 -18.90 -2.10 -17.57
N TRP A 325 -17.59 -2.23 -17.75
CA TRP A 325 -16.75 -1.25 -18.42
C TRP A 325 -15.96 -1.92 -19.56
N PRO A 326 -16.52 -1.97 -20.79
CA PRO A 326 -15.83 -2.55 -21.93
C PRO A 326 -14.63 -1.68 -22.34
N LYS A 327 -13.55 -2.33 -22.78
CA LYS A 327 -12.31 -1.70 -23.26
C LYS A 327 -12.17 -1.86 -24.77
N GLU A 328 -11.38 -0.99 -25.38
CA GLU A 328 -11.14 -0.98 -26.83
C GLU A 328 -10.42 -2.24 -27.34
N ASP A 329 -9.61 -2.87 -26.49
CA ASP A 329 -8.91 -4.14 -26.77
C ASP A 329 -9.82 -5.37 -26.73
N GLY A 330 -11.13 -5.20 -26.48
CA GLY A 330 -12.12 -6.27 -26.39
C GLY A 330 -12.23 -6.91 -25.00
N THR A 331 -11.38 -6.52 -24.04
CA THR A 331 -11.53 -6.94 -22.63
C THR A 331 -12.64 -6.14 -21.93
N LEU A 332 -13.08 -6.61 -20.76
CA LEU A 332 -14.17 -6.02 -19.99
C LEU A 332 -13.78 -5.98 -18.51
N ILE A 333 -13.98 -4.84 -17.84
CA ILE A 333 -13.91 -4.80 -16.37
C ILE A 333 -15.33 -4.86 -15.79
N VAL A 334 -15.56 -5.79 -14.86
CA VAL A 334 -16.78 -5.85 -14.04
C VAL A 334 -16.44 -5.33 -12.66
N LEU A 335 -17.19 -4.34 -12.21
CA LEU A 335 -17.05 -3.75 -10.88
C LEU A 335 -18.27 -4.11 -10.05
N SER A 336 -18.06 -4.82 -8.94
CA SER A 336 -19.06 -5.05 -7.90
C SER A 336 -18.75 -4.20 -6.68
N GLN A 337 -19.70 -3.43 -6.21
CA GLN A 337 -19.54 -2.50 -5.09
C GLN A 337 -20.57 -2.74 -4.00
N LEU A 338 -20.11 -2.67 -2.76
CA LEU A 338 -20.95 -2.68 -1.56
C LEU A 338 -20.60 -1.44 -0.74
N ALA A 339 -21.60 -0.67 -0.33
CA ALA A 339 -21.41 0.49 0.56
C ALA A 339 -22.17 0.29 1.87
N MET A 340 -21.53 0.67 2.96
CA MET A 340 -22.04 0.65 4.33
C MET A 340 -21.71 1.99 4.97
N LEU A 341 -22.62 2.55 5.78
CA LEU A 341 -22.35 3.77 6.53
C LEU A 341 -22.33 3.42 8.02
N ASN A 342 -21.23 3.73 8.68
CA ASN A 342 -21.12 3.65 10.14
C ASN A 342 -20.78 5.05 10.65
N GLU A 343 -21.72 5.65 11.39
CA GLU A 343 -21.64 7.04 11.83
C GLU A 343 -21.34 7.99 10.65
N GLU A 344 -20.16 8.60 10.66
CA GLU A 344 -19.69 9.57 9.66
C GLU A 344 -18.71 8.94 8.65
N VAL A 345 -18.50 7.63 8.66
CA VAL A 345 -17.59 6.96 7.72
C VAL A 345 -18.34 5.98 6.84
N CYS A 346 -18.32 6.25 5.53
CA CYS A 346 -18.78 5.35 4.49
C CYS A 346 -17.67 4.35 4.17
N TYR A 347 -17.94 3.07 4.40
CA TYR A 347 -17.09 1.96 4.03
C TYR A 347 -17.59 1.40 2.72
N SER A 348 -16.72 1.28 1.72
CA SER A 348 -17.08 0.59 0.48
C SER A 348 -16.08 -0.49 0.11
N ILE A 349 -16.59 -1.61 -0.37
CA ILE A 349 -15.80 -2.69 -0.96
C ILE A 349 -15.99 -2.60 -2.46
N GLY A 350 -14.91 -2.40 -3.21
CA GLY A 350 -14.88 -2.49 -4.66
C GLY A 350 -14.18 -3.78 -5.08
N LYS A 351 -14.89 -4.68 -5.76
CA LYS A 351 -14.31 -5.86 -6.42
C LYS A 351 -14.29 -5.61 -7.92
N TYR A 352 -13.10 -5.53 -8.49
CA TYR A 352 -12.83 -5.32 -9.90
C TYR A 352 -12.37 -6.63 -10.52
N GLU A 353 -13.00 -7.04 -11.62
CA GLU A 353 -12.68 -8.27 -12.34
C GLU A 353 -12.44 -7.96 -13.80
N LEU A 354 -11.21 -8.20 -14.28
CA LEU A 354 -10.88 -8.12 -15.70
C LEU A 354 -11.29 -9.43 -16.38
N ILE A 355 -12.11 -9.32 -17.42
CA ILE A 355 -12.67 -10.41 -18.18
C ILE A 355 -12.12 -10.36 -19.61
N GLU A 356 -11.57 -11.49 -20.04
CA GLU A 356 -11.15 -11.74 -21.42
C GLU A 356 -11.70 -13.10 -21.85
N ASN A 357 -12.32 -13.19 -23.03
CA ASN A 357 -12.87 -14.45 -23.56
C ASN A 357 -13.79 -15.20 -22.57
N ASN A 358 -14.67 -14.46 -21.87
CA ASN A 358 -15.57 -14.96 -20.83
C ASN A 358 -14.87 -15.62 -19.62
N ARG A 359 -13.60 -15.29 -19.35
CA ARG A 359 -12.85 -15.73 -18.18
C ARG A 359 -12.35 -14.55 -17.38
N VAL A 360 -12.45 -14.63 -16.06
CA VAL A 360 -11.79 -13.68 -15.16
C VAL A 360 -10.29 -13.98 -15.19
N ILE A 361 -9.49 -13.01 -15.64
CA ILE A 361 -8.03 -13.13 -15.74
C ILE A 361 -7.30 -12.37 -14.62
N GLN A 362 -7.96 -11.39 -14.00
CA GLN A 362 -7.44 -10.63 -12.84
C GLN A 362 -8.60 -10.20 -11.94
N THR A 363 -8.37 -10.21 -10.63
CA THR A 363 -9.28 -9.65 -9.64
C THR A 363 -8.52 -8.73 -8.69
N GLU A 364 -9.07 -7.55 -8.45
CA GLU A 364 -8.62 -6.62 -7.41
C GLU A 364 -9.78 -6.36 -6.44
N VAL A 365 -9.50 -6.37 -5.15
CA VAL A 365 -10.47 -6.03 -4.11
C VAL A 365 -9.89 -4.90 -3.29
N GLU A 366 -10.64 -3.82 -3.18
CA GLU A 366 -10.23 -2.61 -2.49
C GLU A 366 -11.29 -2.20 -1.48
N GLU A 367 -10.85 -1.76 -0.30
CA GLU A 367 -11.72 -1.22 0.73
C GLU A 367 -11.46 0.28 0.89
N TYR A 368 -12.48 1.09 0.61
CA TYR A 368 -12.41 2.53 0.79
C TYR A 368 -13.10 2.93 2.09
N LYS A 369 -12.52 3.93 2.74
CA LYS A 369 -13.13 4.65 3.85
C LYS A 369 -13.24 6.11 3.44
N ILE A 370 -14.45 6.62 3.44
CA ILE A 370 -14.75 8.00 3.06
C ILE A 370 -15.46 8.65 4.24
N ARG A 371 -14.84 9.64 4.85
CA ARG A 371 -15.48 10.46 5.88
C ARG A 371 -16.48 11.41 5.24
N ILE A 372 -17.69 11.36 5.75
CA ILE A 372 -18.82 12.17 5.35
C ILE A 372 -18.96 13.35 6.31
N TYR A 373 -18.98 14.55 5.78
CA TYR A 373 -18.98 15.78 6.57
C TYR A 373 -20.38 16.40 6.62
N GLN A 374 -21.28 15.74 7.33
CA GLN A 374 -22.64 16.28 7.54
C GLN A 374 -22.65 17.48 8.49
N ASN A 375 -21.79 17.47 9.52
CA ASN A 375 -21.63 18.58 10.44
C ASN A 375 -20.40 19.42 10.06
N SER A 376 -20.64 20.53 9.38
CA SER A 376 -19.58 21.44 8.95
C SER A 376 -18.80 22.09 10.10
N SER A 377 -19.37 22.15 11.30
CA SER A 377 -18.69 22.69 12.48
C SER A 377 -17.41 21.92 12.81
N PHE A 378 -17.37 20.61 12.53
CA PHE A 378 -16.19 19.79 12.78
C PHE A 378 -14.99 20.29 11.98
N LEU A 379 -15.12 20.41 10.65
CA LEU A 379 -14.03 20.92 9.80
C LEU A 379 -13.74 22.38 10.09
N HIS A 380 -14.77 23.21 10.26
CA HIS A 380 -14.58 24.63 10.56
C HIS A 380 -13.72 24.83 11.82
N ASN A 381 -13.99 24.06 12.88
CA ASN A 381 -13.20 24.12 14.11
C ASN A 381 -11.76 23.67 13.88
N LEU A 382 -11.54 22.55 13.18
CA LEU A 382 -10.18 22.06 12.90
C LEU A 382 -9.36 23.05 12.04
N LEU A 383 -9.98 23.66 11.03
CA LEU A 383 -9.36 24.67 10.20
C LEU A 383 -8.94 25.88 11.04
N THR A 384 -9.83 26.35 11.92
CA THR A 384 -9.56 27.48 12.82
C THR A 384 -8.45 27.15 13.84
N GLU A 385 -8.46 25.93 14.40
CA GLU A 385 -7.42 25.45 15.33
C GLU A 385 -6.03 25.40 14.69
N VAL A 386 -5.94 25.05 13.40
CA VAL A 386 -4.68 25.04 12.65
C VAL A 386 -4.18 26.46 12.35
N GLY A 387 -5.09 27.43 12.24
CA GLY A 387 -4.77 28.83 12.00
C GLY A 387 -5.36 29.41 10.71
N PHE A 388 -6.15 28.65 9.95
CA PHE A 388 -6.83 29.19 8.77
C PHE A 388 -7.82 30.31 9.17
N SER A 389 -7.88 31.34 8.33
CA SER A 389 -8.78 32.47 8.45
C SER A 389 -9.76 32.52 7.27
N ASN A 390 -10.81 33.34 7.39
CA ASN A 390 -11.84 33.53 6.37
C ASN A 390 -12.43 32.22 5.82
N VAL A 391 -12.64 31.24 6.71
CA VAL A 391 -13.20 29.94 6.35
C VAL A 391 -14.64 30.12 5.86
N ARG A 392 -14.86 29.87 4.57
CA ARG A 392 -16.16 29.94 3.91
C ARG A 392 -16.55 28.57 3.38
N MET A 393 -17.84 28.25 3.52
CA MET A 393 -18.45 27.15 2.79
C MET A 393 -19.18 27.72 1.57
N VAL A 394 -18.91 27.16 0.41
CA VAL A 394 -19.58 27.52 -0.85
C VAL A 394 -20.16 26.28 -1.49
N LYS A 395 -21.22 26.50 -2.28
CA LYS A 395 -21.82 25.45 -3.08
C LYS A 395 -20.81 24.91 -4.09
N GLY A 396 -20.84 23.60 -4.31
CA GLY A 396 -20.07 22.97 -5.37
C GLY A 396 -20.32 23.68 -6.71
N PHE A 397 -19.25 24.20 -7.29
CA PHE A 397 -19.24 24.84 -8.61
C PHE A 397 -19.94 26.21 -8.71
N ASP A 398 -20.31 26.83 -7.58
CA ASP A 398 -20.78 28.22 -7.52
C ASP A 398 -20.18 28.96 -6.31
N ARG A 399 -19.23 29.87 -6.57
CA ARG A 399 -18.50 30.64 -5.53
C ARG A 399 -19.36 31.65 -4.77
N ASN A 400 -20.52 32.01 -5.32
CA ASN A 400 -21.39 33.05 -4.79
C ASN A 400 -22.60 32.49 -4.05
N ALA A 401 -22.85 31.19 -4.13
CA ALA A 401 -23.93 30.51 -3.44
C ALA A 401 -23.42 29.79 -2.18
N PRO A 402 -24.15 29.86 -1.05
CA PRO A 402 -23.92 28.94 0.06
C PRO A 402 -24.36 27.51 -0.34
N PRO A 403 -23.81 26.46 0.27
CA PRO A 403 -24.28 25.10 0.05
C PRO A 403 -25.73 24.94 0.53
N ASP A 404 -26.50 24.16 -0.21
CA ASP A 404 -27.85 23.74 0.17
C ASP A 404 -27.80 22.49 1.06
N GLU A 405 -28.82 22.28 1.89
CA GLU A 405 -28.90 21.12 2.80
C GLU A 405 -28.75 19.78 2.07
N LYS A 406 -29.16 19.72 0.80
CA LYS A 406 -29.19 18.50 -0.04
C LYS A 406 -28.03 18.39 -1.02
N ASP A 407 -27.08 19.33 -1.01
CA ASP A 407 -25.94 19.24 -1.90
C ASP A 407 -25.08 18.03 -1.53
N GLU A 408 -24.67 17.26 -2.54
CA GLU A 408 -23.84 16.05 -2.37
C GLU A 408 -22.42 16.39 -1.91
N SER A 409 -21.96 17.61 -2.18
CA SER A 409 -20.66 18.10 -1.73
C SER A 409 -20.69 19.57 -1.30
N ILE A 410 -19.73 19.92 -0.45
CA ILE A 410 -19.49 21.28 0.03
C ILE A 410 -18.04 21.62 -0.28
N VAL A 411 -17.78 22.84 -0.77
CA VAL A 411 -16.43 23.34 -0.95
C VAL A 411 -16.08 24.30 0.19
N PHE A 412 -14.92 24.08 0.81
CA PHE A 412 -14.33 24.99 1.77
C PHE A 412 -13.30 25.88 1.09
N GLU A 413 -13.41 27.18 1.31
CA GLU A 413 -12.45 28.21 0.89
C GLU A 413 -11.81 28.80 2.16
N CYS A 414 -10.50 28.70 2.27
CA CYS A 414 -9.73 29.09 3.46
C CYS A 414 -8.53 29.94 3.08
N ARG A 415 -8.10 30.85 3.96
CA ARG A 415 -6.86 31.62 3.80
C ARG A 415 -5.86 31.32 4.91
N LYS A 416 -4.57 31.36 4.58
CA LYS A 416 -3.49 31.30 5.57
C LYS A 416 -3.47 32.55 6.46
#